data_AF-A0A8X6UXK4-F1
#
_entry.id   AF-A0A8X6UXK4-F1
#
_cell.length_a   1.000
_cell.length_b   1.000
_cell.length_c   1.000
_cell.angle_alpha   90.00
_cell.angle_beta   90.00
_cell.angle_gamma   90.00
#
_symmetry.space_group_name_H-M   'P 1'
#
loop_
_entity.id
_entity.type
_entity.pdbx_description
1 polymer ?
#
loop_
_entity_poly.entity_id
_entity_poly.type
_entity_poly.pdbx_seq_one_letter_code
_entity_poly.pdbx_strand_id
1 'polypeptide(L)' 'MLCIFWDQEAPIYYELLKPDETVNTDRYKQQLLNFNDAILEKREQYKKRQHKVNFLDDNAPSHRAKPTKDIVKALGWEP' A
#
# COMPACT_ATOMS: atom_id res chain seq x y z
N MET A 1 5.61 15.16 4.25
CA MET A 1 5.09 14.03 5.05
C MET A 1 5.67 12.73 4.51
N LEU A 2 6.08 11.77 5.35
CA LEU A 2 6.62 10.47 4.90
C LEU A 2 5.51 9.41 4.95
N CYS A 3 5.26 8.75 3.82
CA CYS A 3 4.43 7.55 3.73
C CYS A 3 5.34 6.35 3.50
N ILE A 4 5.27 5.32 4.32
CA ILE A 4 6.16 4.15 4.25
C ILE A 4 5.39 2.86 4.46
N PHE A 5 5.68 1.85 3.63
CA PHE A 5 5.17 0.50 3.72
C PHE A 5 6.33 -0.47 3.82
N TRP A 6 6.24 -1.41 4.75
CA TRP A 6 7.32 -2.31 5.12
C TRP A 6 6.75 -3.62 5.66
N ASP A 7 7.58 -4.65 5.69
CA ASP A 7 7.28 -5.93 6.33
C ASP A 7 8.40 -6.33 7.31
N GLN A 8 8.30 -7.51 7.89
CA GLN A 8 9.30 -8.03 8.84
C GLN A 8 10.75 -8.07 8.33
N GLU A 9 10.98 -8.02 7.02
CA GLU A 9 12.32 -8.07 6.45
C GLU A 9 12.91 -6.68 6.25
N ALA A 10 12.17 -5.75 5.62
CA ALA A 10 12.67 -4.42 5.29
C ALA A 10 11.57 -3.45 4.80
N PRO A 11 11.87 -2.15 4.70
CA PRO A 11 11.08 -1.20 3.92
C PRO A 11 10.93 -1.62 2.44
N ILE A 12 9.69 -1.60 1.94
CA ILE A 12 9.35 -2.02 0.57
C ILE A 12 9.13 -0.80 -0.31
N TYR A 13 8.29 0.14 0.10
CA TYR A 13 7.97 1.35 -0.66
C TYR A 13 7.85 2.53 0.30
N TYR A 14 8.31 3.69 -0.14
CA TYR A 14 8.05 4.94 0.56
C TYR A 14 7.88 6.09 -0.44
N GLU A 15 7.15 7.10 0.00
CA GLU A 15 6.98 8.35 -0.72
C GLU A 15 7.19 9.50 0.26
N LEU A 16 8.12 10.40 -0.09
CA LEU A 16 8.31 11.65 0.63
C LEU A 16 7.55 12.76 -0.07
N LEU A 17 6.46 13.18 0.56
CA LEU A 17 5.62 14.26 0.05
C LEU A 17 6.29 15.61 0.23
N LYS A 18 6.04 16.50 -0.74
CA LYS A 18 6.46 17.91 -0.67
C LYS A 18 5.87 18.58 0.57
N PRO A 19 6.45 19.70 1.04
CA PRO A 19 5.84 20.51 2.08
C PRO A 19 4.36 20.79 1.79
N ASP A 20 3.53 20.73 2.83
CA ASP A 20 2.08 20.98 2.81
C ASP A 20 1.22 20.00 1.98
N GLU A 21 1.81 19.02 1.30
CA GLU A 21 1.04 17.94 0.66
C GLU A 21 0.54 16.93 1.70
N THR A 22 -0.71 16.51 1.52
CA THR A 22 -1.40 15.52 2.37
C THR A 22 -1.86 14.30 1.56
N VAL A 23 -2.18 13.21 2.26
CA VAL A 23 -2.71 11.99 1.64
C VAL A 23 -4.23 12.06 1.63
N ASN A 24 -4.78 12.32 0.45
CA ASN A 24 -6.20 12.10 0.17
C ASN A 24 -6.43 10.67 -0.35
N THR A 25 -7.69 10.32 -0.55
CA THR A 25 -8.10 8.99 -1.03
C THR A 25 -7.44 8.60 -2.36
N ASP A 26 -7.40 9.52 -3.32
CA ASP A 26 -6.85 9.22 -4.66
C ASP A 26 -5.34 8.99 -4.62
N ARG A 27 -4.61 9.80 -3.85
CA ARG A 27 -3.18 9.59 -3.64
C ARG A 27 -2.94 8.27 -2.93
N TYR A 28 -3.67 7.97 -1.86
CA TYR A 28 -3.49 6.72 -1.13
C TYR A 28 -3.73 5.50 -2.04
N LYS A 29 -4.78 5.54 -2.87
CA LYS A 29 -5.01 4.51 -3.88
C LYS A 29 -3.81 4.33 -4.82
N GLN A 30 -3.22 5.42 -5.32
CA GLN A 30 -2.03 5.34 -6.17
C GLN A 30 -0.82 4.79 -5.42
N GLN A 31 -0.64 5.18 -4.15
CA GLN A 31 0.41 4.61 -3.29
C GLN A 31 0.26 3.10 -3.12
N LEU A 32 -0.96 2.57 -2.97
CA LEU A 32 -1.18 1.12 -2.86
C LEU A 32 -0.87 0.38 -4.16
N LEU A 33 -1.15 0.98 -5.32
CA LEU A 33 -0.76 0.41 -6.62
C LEU A 33 0.76 0.38 -6.80
N ASN A 34 1.44 1.50 -6.52
CA ASN A 34 2.90 1.57 -6.57
C ASN A 34 3.55 0.61 -5.55
N PHE A 35 2.94 0.49 -4.37
CA PHE A 35 3.38 -0.44 -3.34
C PHE A 35 3.24 -1.90 -3.79
N ASN A 36 2.14 -2.25 -4.47
CA ASN A 36 1.98 -3.58 -5.05
C ASN A 36 3.08 -3.89 -6.09
N ASP A 37 3.40 -2.95 -6.96
CA ASP A 37 4.49 -3.12 -7.93
C ASP A 37 5.83 -3.31 -7.23
N ALA A 38 6.10 -2.55 -6.17
CA ALA A 38 7.30 -2.69 -5.34
C ALA A 38 7.35 -4.02 -4.57
N ILE A 39 6.21 -4.55 -4.09
CA ILE A 39 6.12 -5.89 -3.49
C ILE A 39 6.55 -6.93 -4.53
N LEU A 40 5.95 -6.87 -5.73
CA LEU A 40 6.26 -7.82 -6.79
C LEU A 40 7.73 -7.72 -7.18
N GLU A 41 8.32 -6.53 -7.25
CA GLU A 41 9.75 -6.37 -7.54
C GLU A 41 10.63 -6.99 -6.44
N LYS A 42 10.43 -6.58 -5.18
CA LYS A 42 11.36 -6.86 -4.06
C LYS A 42 11.13 -8.20 -3.36
N ARG A 43 9.95 -8.79 -3.47
CA ARG A 43 9.55 -10.00 -2.75
C ARG A 43 9.08 -11.08 -3.72
N GLU A 44 10.00 -11.93 -4.15
CA GLU A 44 9.72 -13.00 -5.13
C GLU A 44 8.61 -13.96 -4.68
N GLN A 45 8.42 -14.15 -3.38
CA GLN A 45 7.37 -15.00 -2.80
C GLN A 45 5.95 -14.58 -3.16
N TYR A 46 5.72 -13.28 -3.39
CA TYR A 46 4.43 -12.77 -3.83
C TYR A 46 4.26 -12.81 -5.35
N LYS A 47 5.35 -12.75 -6.15
CA LYS A 47 5.30 -12.93 -7.61
C LYS A 47 4.69 -14.29 -7.99
N LYS A 48 5.08 -15.35 -7.28
CA LYS A 48 4.60 -16.71 -7.52
C LYS A 48 3.19 -16.97 -6.97
N ARG A 49 2.53 -15.94 -6.38
CA ARG A 49 1.23 -16.03 -5.67
C ARG A 49 1.18 -17.15 -4.62
N GLN A 50 2.33 -17.51 -4.06
CA GLN A 50 2.41 -18.56 -3.05
C GLN A 50 1.87 -18.09 -1.70
N HIS A 51 1.89 -16.76 -1.48
CA HIS A 51 1.47 -16.14 -0.24
C HIS A 51 0.50 -15.00 -0.53
N LYS A 52 -0.49 -14.84 0.35
CA LYS A 52 -1.42 -13.71 0.35
C LYS A 52 -0.81 -12.57 1.18
N VAL A 53 -1.02 -11.33 0.74
CA VAL A 53 -0.60 -10.14 1.50
C VAL A 53 -1.64 -9.89 2.60
N ASN A 54 -1.20 -9.88 3.86
CA ASN A 54 -1.99 -9.38 4.99
C ASN A 54 -1.64 -7.90 5.15
N PHE A 55 -2.58 -7.03 4.85
CA PHE A 55 -2.40 -5.59 4.78
C PHE A 55 -2.89 -4.93 6.07
N LEU A 56 -2.02 -4.16 6.72
CA LEU A 56 -2.33 -3.45 7.95
C LEU A 56 -2.08 -1.96 7.77
N ASP A 57 -3.12 -1.15 8.02
CA ASP A 57 -3.07 0.31 8.04
C ASP A 57 -3.91 0.90 9.17
N ASP A 58 -3.73 2.20 9.44
CA ASP A 58 -4.55 2.91 10.43
C ASP A 58 -5.98 3.17 9.91
N ASN A 59 -6.84 3.77 10.74
CA ASN A 59 -8.23 4.04 10.39
C ASN A 59 -8.46 5.46 9.82
N ALA A 60 -7.44 6.08 9.21
CA ALA A 60 -7.58 7.40 8.61
C ALA A 60 -8.74 7.45 7.59
N PRO A 61 -9.45 8.59 7.45
CA PRO A 61 -10.60 8.69 6.54
C PRO A 61 -10.29 8.30 5.08
N SER A 62 -9.11 8.67 4.56
CA SER A 62 -8.63 8.29 3.23
C SER A 62 -8.43 6.78 3.07
N HIS A 63 -8.00 6.09 4.14
CA HIS A 63 -7.74 4.66 4.14
C HIS A 63 -9.04 3.84 4.22
N ARG A 64 -10.07 4.38 4.90
CA ARG A 64 -11.37 3.72 5.04
C ARG A 64 -12.38 4.11 3.96
N ALA A 65 -12.03 5.02 3.05
CA ALA A 65 -12.85 5.41 1.92
C ALA A 65 -13.14 4.22 0.98
N LYS A 66 -14.30 4.26 0.31
CA LYS A 66 -14.72 3.18 -0.60
C LYS A 66 -13.70 2.88 -1.71
N PRO A 67 -13.12 3.88 -2.42
CA PRO A 67 -12.12 3.61 -3.47
C PRO A 67 -10.89 2.86 -2.95
N THR A 68 -10.47 3.14 -1.72
CA THR A 68 -9.34 2.44 -1.08
C THR A 68 -9.71 1.00 -0.75
N LYS A 69 -10.89 0.76 -0.17
CA LYS A 69 -11.35 -0.61 0.10
C LYS A 69 -11.48 -1.43 -1.19
N ASP A 70 -11.96 -0.79 -2.26
CA ASP A 70 -12.09 -1.43 -3.57
C ASP A 70 -10.72 -1.80 -4.15
N ILE A 71 -9.68 -0.96 -3.97
CA ILE A 71 -8.33 -1.28 -4.45
C ILE A 71 -7.68 -2.42 -3.65
N VAL A 72 -7.77 -2.41 -2.31
CA VAL A 72 -7.24 -3.49 -1.45
C VAL A 72 -7.89 -4.83 -1.83
N LYS A 73 -9.21 -4.83 -2.07
CA LYS A 73 -9.94 -6.00 -2.54
C LYS A 73 -9.52 -6.44 -3.93
N ALA A 74 -9.34 -5.50 -4.87
CA ALA A 74 -8.91 -5.81 -6.25
C ALA A 74 -7.49 -6.40 -6.30
N LEU A 75 -6.61 -5.97 -5.39
CA LEU A 75 -5.26 -6.53 -5.22
C LEU A 75 -5.26 -7.90 -4.51
N GLY A 76 -6.42 -8.34 -3.99
CA GLY A 76 -6.57 -9.62 -3.31
C GLY A 76 -5.93 -9.68 -1.91
N TRP A 77 -5.69 -8.52 -1.30
CA TRP A 77 -5.07 -8.41 0.02
C TRP A 77 -6.10 -8.66 1.13
N GLU A 78 -5.64 -9.23 2.24
CA GLU A 78 -6.45 -9.40 3.45
C GLU A 78 -6.36 -8.13 4.31
N PRO A 79 -7.48 -7.43 4.56
CA PRO A 79 -7.49 -6.20 5.36
C PRO A 79 -7.52 -6.45 6.88
#